data_AF-A0A1B5KXL5-F1
#
_entry.id   AF-A0A1B5KXL5-F1
#
_cell.length_a   1.000
_cell.length_b   1.000
_cell.length_c   1.000
_cell.angle_alpha   90.00
_cell.angle_beta   90.00
_cell.angle_gamma   90.00
#
_symmetry.space_group_name_H-M   'P 1'
#
loop_
_entity.id
_entity.type
_entity.pdbx_description
1 polymer ?
#
loop_
_entity_poly.entity_id
_entity_poly.type
_entity_poly.pdbx_seq_one_letter_code
_entity_poly.pdbx_strand_id
1 'polypeptide(L)'
;MAAQAPAKSNSTSPATQAGDANDVPELSFGMLTKDADKQEAMKLVADSIAQQRQIASFSVIAHPACLAGLLAGCASIYRLNAHGDFGSGLLMMCGLILAYLAGVRLLTASYIRLAESFKWKEWIASPQGQDDYILAARFGGQIIATLVLRIAAPPGRAKTAAAAKASCPPSVRGGRGVIRAWTTRQRYRNRRIGGDMLRLAVLTTRSRCGDGSHVSFDVDHANSARPLHDMFNRPFAKSEERAAQALKHALEACDRGESSFRTG
;
A
#
# COMPACT_ATOMS: atom_id res chain seq x y z
N MET A 1 -51.84 49.86 -46.06
CA MET A 1 -50.41 49.48 -46.18
C MET A 1 -49.62 50.46 -45.33
N ALA A 2 -49.49 50.33 -44.01
CA ALA A 2 -48.86 49.28 -43.20
C ALA A 2 -47.34 49.15 -43.46
N ALA A 3 -46.52 49.83 -42.67
CA ALA A 3 -45.26 49.31 -42.10
C ALA A 3 -44.65 50.31 -41.11
N GLN A 4 -44.43 49.83 -39.89
CA GLN A 4 -43.92 50.49 -38.70
C GLN A 4 -42.44 50.10 -38.51
N ALA A 5 -41.61 51.00 -37.95
CA ALA A 5 -40.27 50.65 -37.46
C ALA A 5 -40.37 49.53 -36.40
N PRO A 6 -39.36 48.64 -36.24
CA PRO A 6 -38.33 48.93 -35.23
C PRO A 6 -36.97 48.19 -35.38
N ALA A 7 -36.10 48.46 -34.39
CA ALA A 7 -35.20 47.54 -33.69
C ALA A 7 -33.72 47.45 -34.16
N LYS A 8 -32.89 48.08 -33.32
CA LYS A 8 -31.46 47.85 -33.12
C LYS A 8 -31.19 46.34 -32.95
N SER A 9 -30.30 45.80 -33.76
CA SER A 9 -29.82 44.42 -33.65
C SER A 9 -28.85 44.29 -32.46
N ASN A 10 -29.39 43.86 -31.32
CA ASN A 10 -28.60 43.19 -30.28
C ASN A 10 -28.11 41.85 -30.86
N SER A 11 -26.89 41.83 -31.39
CA SER A 11 -26.15 40.58 -31.53
C SER A 11 -25.54 40.25 -30.17
N THR A 12 -26.28 39.47 -29.40
CA THR A 12 -25.82 38.72 -28.25
C THR A 12 -24.60 37.90 -28.65
N SER A 13 -23.42 38.45 -28.45
CA SER A 13 -22.20 37.66 -28.29
C SER A 13 -22.44 36.79 -27.05
N PRO A 14 -22.28 35.45 -27.12
CA PRO A 14 -22.37 34.66 -25.93
C PRO A 14 -21.28 35.17 -25.00
N ALA A 15 -21.71 35.59 -23.81
CA ALA A 15 -20.81 35.70 -22.68
C ALA A 15 -19.96 34.42 -22.70
N THR A 16 -18.66 34.60 -22.91
CA THR A 16 -17.69 33.58 -22.54
C THR A 16 -17.84 33.45 -21.04
N GLN A 17 -18.77 32.57 -20.66
CA GLN A 17 -18.86 32.01 -19.34
C GLN A 17 -17.43 31.59 -19.01
N ALA A 18 -16.99 32.00 -17.82
CA ALA A 18 -15.86 31.40 -17.15
C ALA A 18 -16.16 29.90 -17.01
N GLY A 19 -15.86 29.15 -18.06
CA GLY A 19 -15.89 27.69 -18.08
C GLY A 19 -14.71 27.22 -17.27
N ASP A 20 -15.00 26.86 -16.03
CA ASP A 20 -14.38 25.78 -15.26
C ASP A 20 -12.96 25.38 -15.68
N ALA A 21 -12.00 26.20 -15.28
CA ALA A 21 -10.59 25.83 -15.28
C ALA A 21 -10.20 24.92 -14.08
N ASN A 22 -11.16 24.39 -13.32
CA ASN A 22 -10.91 23.60 -12.11
C ASN A 22 -11.79 22.34 -11.99
N ASP A 23 -11.94 21.59 -13.09
CA ASP A 23 -12.52 20.23 -13.05
C ASP A 23 -11.43 19.14 -13.07
N VAL A 24 -10.21 19.50 -12.65
CA VAL A 24 -9.17 18.51 -12.35
C VAL A 24 -9.31 18.17 -10.87
N PRO A 25 -9.65 16.91 -10.51
CA PRO A 25 -9.79 16.54 -9.11
C PRO A 25 -8.48 16.83 -8.37
N GLU A 26 -8.54 17.71 -7.38
CA GLU A 26 -7.34 18.12 -6.67
C GLU A 26 -6.80 16.98 -5.80
N LEU A 27 -5.48 16.77 -5.85
CA LEU A 27 -4.77 15.84 -4.98
C LEU A 27 -4.39 16.58 -3.69
N SER A 28 -4.99 16.20 -2.56
CA SER A 28 -4.69 16.78 -1.25
C SER A 28 -4.07 15.74 -0.31
N PHE A 29 -3.22 16.22 0.59
CA PHE A 29 -2.50 15.41 1.56
C PHE A 29 -2.80 15.91 2.97
N GLY A 30 -3.16 14.99 3.88
CA GLY A 30 -3.53 15.38 5.23
C GLY A 30 -3.53 14.26 6.25
N MET A 31 -3.55 14.66 7.53
CA MET A 31 -3.71 13.75 8.67
C MET A 31 -5.20 13.44 8.88
N LEU A 32 -5.51 12.17 9.07
CA LEU A 32 -6.88 11.71 9.30
C LEU A 32 -7.25 11.79 10.78
N THR A 33 -8.14 12.72 11.10
CA THR A 33 -8.70 12.87 12.45
C THR A 33 -10.06 12.18 12.59
N LYS A 34 -10.87 12.13 11.52
CA LYS A 34 -12.21 11.52 11.50
C LYS A 34 -12.15 9.99 11.43
N ASP A 35 -13.01 9.31 12.19
CA ASP A 35 -12.98 7.85 12.27
C ASP A 35 -13.48 7.14 11.00
N ALA A 36 -14.44 7.72 10.27
CA ALA A 36 -14.89 7.18 8.99
C ALA A 36 -13.75 7.12 7.95
N ASP A 37 -12.95 8.19 7.89
CA ASP A 37 -11.80 8.26 6.99
C ASP A 37 -10.71 7.26 7.39
N LYS A 38 -10.48 7.06 8.70
CA LYS A 38 -9.54 6.06 9.20
C LYS A 38 -9.97 4.65 8.78
N GLN A 39 -11.27 4.34 8.80
CA GLN A 39 -11.78 3.05 8.33
C GLN A 39 -11.53 2.85 6.84
N GLU A 40 -11.79 3.85 6.00
CA GLU A 40 -11.53 3.76 4.56
C GLU A 40 -10.02 3.60 4.28
N ALA A 41 -9.17 4.34 4.98
CA ALA A 41 -7.72 4.19 4.91
C ALA A 41 -7.27 2.77 5.31
N MET A 42 -7.82 2.19 6.38
CA MET A 42 -7.49 0.84 6.80
C MET A 42 -8.00 -0.24 5.85
N LYS A 43 -9.18 -0.01 5.25
CA LYS A 43 -9.69 -0.86 4.17
C LYS A 43 -8.72 -0.90 3.00
N LEU A 44 -8.10 0.22 2.65
CA LEU A 44 -7.08 0.28 1.59
C LEU A 44 -5.81 -0.52 1.96
N VAL A 45 -5.36 -0.47 3.23
CA VAL A 45 -4.25 -1.32 3.71
C VAL A 45 -4.62 -2.80 3.62
N ALA A 46 -5.81 -3.18 4.09
CA ALA A 46 -6.29 -4.55 4.04
C ALA A 46 -6.40 -5.07 2.60
N ASP A 47 -6.87 -4.25 1.66
CA ASP A 47 -6.91 -4.59 0.24
C ASP A 47 -5.51 -4.78 -0.34
N SER A 48 -4.53 -3.96 0.07
CA SER A 48 -3.13 -4.14 -0.32
C SER A 48 -2.57 -5.49 0.13
N ILE A 49 -2.87 -5.92 1.36
CA ILE A 49 -2.47 -7.23 1.89
C ILE A 49 -3.16 -8.35 1.11
N ALA A 50 -4.45 -8.19 0.78
CA ALA A 50 -5.17 -9.14 -0.06
C ALA A 50 -4.55 -9.26 -1.47
N GLN A 51 -4.09 -8.15 -2.05
CA GLN A 51 -3.38 -8.15 -3.34
C GLN A 51 -2.02 -8.88 -3.26
N GLN A 52 -1.30 -8.78 -2.14
CA GLN A 52 -0.05 -9.52 -1.95
C GLN A 52 -0.26 -11.04 -2.06
N ARG A 53 -1.41 -11.56 -1.59
CA ARG A 53 -1.77 -12.99 -1.76
C ARG A 53 -1.81 -13.40 -3.23
N GLN A 54 -2.37 -12.57 -4.10
CA GLN A 54 -2.45 -12.88 -5.53
C GLN A 54 -1.05 -12.95 -6.17
N ILE A 55 -0.17 -12.04 -5.79
CA ILE A 55 1.23 -12.02 -6.24
C ILE A 55 1.99 -13.24 -5.70
N ALA A 56 1.77 -13.61 -4.44
CA ALA A 56 2.35 -14.81 -3.83
C ALA A 56 1.94 -16.06 -4.60
N SER A 57 0.64 -16.24 -4.88
CA SER A 57 0.13 -17.38 -5.63
C SER A 57 0.75 -17.46 -7.03
N PHE A 58 0.86 -16.33 -7.73
CA PHE A 58 1.51 -16.32 -9.05
C PHE A 58 3.01 -16.66 -8.96
N SER A 59 3.70 -16.16 -7.94
CA SER A 59 5.12 -16.45 -7.73
C SER A 59 5.40 -17.92 -7.44
N VAL A 60 4.48 -18.61 -6.76
CA VAL A 60 4.59 -20.06 -6.53
C VAL A 60 4.32 -20.83 -7.82
N ILE A 61 3.26 -20.49 -8.56
CA ILE A 61 2.90 -21.16 -9.82
C ILE A 61 4.01 -21.02 -10.87
N ALA A 62 4.59 -19.83 -10.99
CA ALA A 62 5.61 -19.51 -11.98
C ALA A 62 7.03 -19.90 -11.55
N HIS A 63 7.21 -20.54 -10.39
CA HIS A 63 8.54 -20.91 -9.91
C HIS A 63 9.13 -22.05 -10.78
N PRO A 64 10.37 -21.92 -11.30
CA PRO A 64 10.94 -22.87 -12.25
C PRO A 64 11.04 -24.30 -11.70
N ALA A 65 11.27 -24.46 -10.39
CA ALA A 65 11.28 -25.78 -9.74
C ALA A 65 9.90 -26.46 -9.78
N CYS A 66 8.82 -25.69 -9.60
CA CYS A 66 7.46 -26.23 -9.62
C CYS A 66 7.04 -26.59 -11.05
N LEU A 67 7.41 -25.77 -12.04
CA LEU A 67 7.22 -26.09 -13.46
C LEU A 67 8.04 -27.30 -13.90
N ALA A 68 9.29 -27.43 -13.45
CA ALA A 68 10.12 -28.60 -13.73
C ALA A 68 9.51 -29.88 -13.15
N GLY A 69 9.00 -29.84 -11.91
CA GLY A 69 8.28 -30.95 -11.30
C GLY A 69 7.03 -31.35 -12.08
N LEU A 70 6.23 -30.36 -12.53
CA LEU A 70 5.06 -30.61 -13.36
C LEU A 70 5.45 -31.24 -14.71
N LEU A 71 6.45 -30.70 -15.40
CA LEU A 71 6.94 -31.24 -16.67
C LEU A 71 7.52 -32.65 -16.52
N ALA A 72 8.23 -32.93 -15.43
CA ALA A 72 8.73 -34.27 -15.12
C ALA A 72 7.58 -35.26 -14.86
N GLY A 73 6.53 -34.84 -14.14
CA GLY A 73 5.32 -35.63 -13.95
C GLY A 73 4.58 -35.90 -15.27
N CYS A 74 4.45 -34.87 -16.11
CA CYS A 74 3.90 -34.98 -17.46
C CYS A 74 4.68 -35.97 -18.33
N ALA A 75 6.00 -35.85 -18.35
CA ALA A 75 6.87 -36.76 -19.10
C ALA A 75 6.80 -38.20 -18.56
N SER A 76 6.64 -38.38 -17.24
CA SER A 76 6.48 -39.68 -16.61
C SER A 76 5.15 -40.33 -17.00
N ILE A 77 4.03 -39.59 -16.94
CA ILE A 77 2.71 -40.08 -17.37
C ILE A 77 2.71 -40.43 -18.85
N TYR A 78 3.36 -39.61 -19.68
CA TYR A 78 3.50 -39.87 -21.12
C TYR A 78 4.28 -41.15 -21.40
N ARG A 79 5.40 -41.38 -20.71
CA ARG A 79 6.19 -42.61 -20.86
C ARG A 79 5.45 -43.86 -20.39
N LEU A 80 4.71 -43.76 -19.28
CA LEU A 80 3.94 -44.88 -18.72
C LEU A 80 2.72 -45.23 -19.56
N ASN A 81 2.09 -44.24 -20.21
CA ASN A 81 0.96 -44.43 -21.11
C ASN A 81 1.38 -44.53 -22.60
N ALA A 82 2.67 -44.73 -22.91
CA ALA A 82 3.15 -44.81 -24.29
C ALA A 82 2.52 -45.96 -25.09
N HIS A 83 1.96 -46.97 -24.42
CA HIS A 83 1.23 -48.09 -25.01
C HIS A 83 -0.28 -48.08 -24.74
N GLY A 84 -0.81 -47.05 -24.06
CA GLY A 84 -2.22 -46.95 -23.65
C GLY A 84 -3.06 -46.00 -24.50
N ASP A 85 -4.36 -45.99 -24.26
CA ASP A 85 -5.31 -45.11 -24.94
C ASP A 85 -5.02 -43.62 -24.66
N PHE A 86 -5.01 -42.80 -25.72
CA PHE A 86 -4.76 -41.36 -25.66
C PHE A 86 -5.66 -40.63 -24.66
N GLY A 87 -6.92 -41.07 -24.54
CA GLY A 87 -7.90 -40.51 -23.59
C GLY A 87 -7.49 -40.68 -22.13
N SER A 88 -6.96 -41.85 -21.76
CA SER A 88 -6.49 -42.14 -20.41
C SER A 88 -5.28 -41.28 -20.02
N GLY A 89 -4.35 -41.08 -20.96
CA GLY A 89 -3.22 -40.18 -20.78
C GLY A 89 -3.65 -38.73 -20.55
N LEU A 90 -4.61 -38.23 -21.34
CA LEU A 90 -5.13 -36.86 -21.19
C LEU A 90 -5.83 -36.66 -19.83
N LEU A 91 -6.58 -37.65 -19.36
CA LEU A 91 -7.28 -37.59 -18.06
C LEU A 91 -6.28 -37.55 -16.89
N MET A 92 -5.21 -38.35 -16.93
CA MET A 92 -4.15 -38.34 -15.92
C MET A 92 -3.38 -37.02 -15.90
N MET A 93 -3.11 -36.43 -17.07
CA MET A 93 -2.45 -35.13 -17.18
C MET A 93 -3.32 -34.01 -16.59
N CYS A 94 -4.62 -34.02 -16.89
CA CYS A 94 -5.57 -33.10 -16.28
C CYS A 94 -5.60 -33.26 -14.75
N GLY A 95 -5.66 -34.51 -14.26
CA GLY A 95 -5.61 -34.83 -12.84
C GLY A 95 -4.32 -34.34 -12.15
N LEU A 96 -3.17 -34.49 -12.81
CA LEU A 96 -1.89 -34.00 -12.30
C LEU A 96 -1.86 -32.46 -12.22
N ILE A 97 -2.38 -31.77 -13.24
CA ILE A 97 -2.48 -30.30 -13.24
C ILE A 97 -3.42 -29.83 -12.10
N LEU A 98 -4.56 -30.50 -11.92
CA LEU A 98 -5.50 -30.20 -10.83
C LEU A 98 -4.88 -30.45 -9.45
N ALA A 99 -4.18 -31.57 -9.27
CA ALA A 99 -3.46 -31.89 -8.04
C ALA A 99 -2.35 -30.87 -7.74
N TYR A 100 -1.62 -30.43 -8.78
CA TYR A 100 -0.61 -29.38 -8.68
C TYR A 100 -1.22 -28.05 -8.20
N LEU A 101 -2.30 -27.59 -8.86
CA LEU A 101 -2.99 -26.36 -8.46
C LEU A 101 -3.58 -26.46 -7.06
N ALA A 102 -4.11 -27.63 -6.66
CA ALA A 102 -4.58 -27.88 -5.29
C ALA A 102 -3.44 -27.81 -4.27
N GLY A 103 -2.26 -28.37 -4.58
CA GLY A 103 -1.07 -28.26 -3.73
C GLY A 103 -0.62 -26.80 -3.54
N VAL A 104 -0.60 -26.01 -4.61
CA VAL A 104 -0.33 -24.57 -4.53
C VAL A 104 -1.36 -23.86 -3.65
N ARG A 105 -2.65 -24.21 -3.77
CA ARG A 105 -3.72 -23.65 -2.94
C ARG A 105 -3.54 -23.96 -1.46
N LEU A 106 -3.10 -25.16 -1.10
CA LEU A 106 -2.81 -25.54 0.28
C LEU A 106 -1.60 -24.78 0.84
N LEU A 107 -0.52 -24.66 0.07
CA LEU A 107 0.67 -23.89 0.48
C LEU A 107 0.36 -22.40 0.64
N THR A 108 -0.52 -21.85 -0.19
CA THR A 108 -0.95 -20.45 -0.11
C THR A 108 -2.01 -20.19 0.97
N ALA A 109 -2.63 -21.23 1.57
CA ALA A 109 -3.61 -21.09 2.64
C ALA A 109 -3.01 -20.47 3.92
N SER A 110 -1.70 -20.63 4.15
CA SER A 110 -0.99 -19.99 5.27
C SER A 110 -1.03 -18.46 5.20
N TYR A 111 -1.10 -17.84 4.00
CA TYR A 111 -1.31 -16.39 3.88
C TYR A 111 -2.68 -15.95 4.33
N ILE A 112 -3.71 -16.77 4.11
CA ILE A 112 -5.08 -16.46 4.50
C ILE A 112 -5.17 -16.42 6.02
N ARG A 113 -4.56 -17.40 6.71
CA ARG A 113 -4.48 -17.41 8.18
C ARG A 113 -3.72 -16.21 8.74
N LEU A 114 -2.67 -15.76 8.05
CA LEU A 114 -1.91 -14.57 8.46
C LEU A 114 -2.73 -13.29 8.27
N ALA A 115 -3.49 -13.18 7.17
CA ALA A 115 -4.42 -12.08 6.95
C ALA A 115 -5.59 -12.08 7.96
N GLU A 116 -6.12 -13.26 8.32
CA GLU A 116 -7.14 -13.42 9.36
C GLU A 116 -6.62 -13.03 10.75
N SER A 117 -5.33 -13.28 11.02
CA SER A 117 -4.68 -12.83 12.27
C SER A 117 -4.43 -11.32 12.32
N PHE A 118 -4.53 -10.61 11.19
CA PHE A 118 -4.33 -9.17 11.11
C PHE A 118 -5.58 -8.41 11.60
N LYS A 119 -5.79 -8.40 12.92
CA LYS A 119 -6.82 -7.59 13.55
C LYS A 119 -6.38 -6.12 13.58
N TRP A 120 -6.88 -5.32 12.64
CA TRP A 120 -6.52 -3.91 12.48
C TRP A 120 -6.64 -3.07 13.77
N LYS A 121 -7.61 -3.36 14.65
CA LYS A 121 -7.80 -2.64 15.93
C LYS A 121 -6.67 -2.89 16.92
N GLU A 122 -6.27 -4.15 17.08
CA GLU A 122 -5.14 -4.57 17.93
C GLU A 122 -3.80 -4.19 17.29
N TRP A 123 -3.76 -4.15 15.95
CA TRP A 123 -2.55 -3.75 15.22
C TRP A 123 -2.27 -2.25 15.38
N ILE A 124 -3.27 -1.37 15.26
CA ILE A 124 -3.13 0.09 15.46
C ILE A 124 -2.94 0.43 16.94
N ALA A 125 -3.64 -0.27 17.84
CA ALA A 125 -3.45 -0.10 19.27
C ALA A 125 -2.13 -0.76 19.70
N SER A 126 -1.03 0.00 19.69
CA SER A 126 0.21 -0.46 20.30
C SER A 126 -0.08 -0.90 21.75
N PRO A 127 0.52 -2.00 22.25
CA PRO A 127 0.44 -2.37 23.66
C PRO A 127 0.96 -1.29 24.63
N GLN A 128 1.54 -0.20 24.12
CA GLN A 128 2.03 0.96 24.88
C GLN A 128 1.11 2.21 24.82
N GLY A 129 -0.06 2.16 24.18
CA GLY A 129 -1.02 3.29 24.18
C GLY A 129 -0.52 4.56 23.49
N GLN A 130 0.43 4.45 22.56
CA GLN A 130 0.89 5.56 21.71
C GLN A 130 -0.01 5.67 20.47
N ASP A 131 -0.48 6.88 20.17
CA ASP A 131 -1.34 7.15 19.01
C ASP A 131 -0.55 7.00 17.70
N ASP A 132 -0.98 6.05 16.86
CA ASP A 132 -0.47 5.90 15.49
C ASP A 132 -1.10 7.00 14.60
N TYR A 133 -0.26 7.75 13.90
CA TYR A 133 -0.68 8.80 12.99
C TYR A 133 -1.01 8.23 11.61
N ILE A 134 -2.25 8.42 11.17
CA ILE A 134 -2.70 7.99 9.85
C ILE A 134 -2.68 9.20 8.93
N LEU A 135 -1.82 9.16 7.93
CA LEU A 135 -1.73 10.12 6.84
C LEU A 135 -2.42 9.53 5.61
N ALA A 136 -3.19 10.33 4.88
CA ALA A 136 -3.76 9.89 3.61
C ALA A 136 -3.62 10.94 2.51
N ALA A 137 -3.60 10.45 1.28
CA ALA A 137 -3.76 11.25 0.08
C ALA A 137 -5.19 11.08 -0.45
N ARG A 138 -5.85 12.19 -0.74
CA ARG A 138 -7.18 12.24 -1.33
C ARG A 138 -7.12 12.78 -2.75
N PHE A 139 -7.91 12.19 -3.63
CA PHE A 139 -8.11 12.68 -4.99
C PHE A 139 -9.60 12.64 -5.30
N GLY A 140 -10.20 13.80 -5.55
CA GLY A 140 -11.65 13.91 -5.80
C GLY A 140 -12.52 13.35 -4.67
N GLY A 141 -12.12 13.57 -3.41
CA GLY A 141 -12.84 13.10 -2.22
C GLY A 141 -12.63 11.64 -1.83
N GLN A 142 -11.92 10.84 -2.64
CA GLN A 142 -11.62 9.44 -2.31
C GLN A 142 -10.19 9.27 -1.78
N ILE A 143 -10.00 8.38 -0.81
CA ILE A 143 -8.67 8.05 -0.30
C ILE A 143 -7.96 7.13 -1.30
N ILE A 144 -6.83 7.61 -1.84
CA ILE A 144 -6.04 6.87 -2.84
C ILE A 144 -4.75 6.30 -2.29
N ALA A 145 -4.21 6.88 -1.21
CA ALA A 145 -3.01 6.40 -0.55
C ALA A 145 -3.14 6.61 0.96
N THR A 146 -2.51 5.73 1.72
CA THR A 146 -2.49 5.79 3.18
C THR A 146 -1.12 5.39 3.70
N LEU A 147 -0.71 6.05 4.77
CA LEU A 147 0.52 5.78 5.48
C LEU A 147 0.23 5.83 6.99
N VAL A 148 0.66 4.79 7.69
CA VAL A 148 0.56 4.69 9.16
C VAL A 148 1.96 4.93 9.73
N LEU A 149 2.10 6.04 10.45
CA LEU A 149 3.33 6.50 11.07
C LEU A 149 3.21 6.37 12.59
N ARG A 150 4.16 5.67 13.20
CA ARG A 150 4.34 5.64 14.64
C ARG A 150 5.53 6.50 15.01
N ILE A 151 5.36 7.41 15.95
CA ILE A 151 6.48 8.18 16.50
C ILE A 151 6.98 7.47 17.75
N ALA A 152 8.15 6.85 17.66
CA ALA A 152 8.81 6.21 18.79
C ALA A 152 9.72 7.21 19.50
N ALA A 153 9.59 7.29 20.83
CA ALA A 153 10.55 8.01 21.67
C ALA A 153 11.95 7.35 21.57
N PRO A 154 13.05 8.11 21.71
CA PRO A 154 14.40 7.57 21.56
C PRO A 154 14.67 6.41 22.54
N PRO A 155 15.41 5.37 22.09
CA PRO A 155 15.80 4.25 22.94
C PRO A 155 16.79 4.76 23.99
N GLY A 156 16.31 4.91 25.23
CA GLY A 156 17.06 5.55 26.30
C GLY A 156 16.16 6.18 27.36
N ARG A 157 14.88 6.40 27.04
CA ARG A 157 13.86 6.76 28.02
C ARG A 157 12.85 5.62 28.19
N ALA A 158 13.36 4.47 28.65
CA ALA A 158 12.52 3.42 29.23
C ALA A 158 11.87 4.00 30.50
N LYS A 159 10.71 4.64 30.36
CA LYS A 159 9.92 5.05 31.52
C LYS A 159 9.23 3.80 32.07
N THR A 160 9.60 3.43 33.28
CA THR A 160 8.84 2.56 34.17
C THR A 160 7.35 2.95 34.14
N ALA A 161 6.48 1.94 34.24
CA ALA A 161 5.04 1.98 34.00
C ALA A 161 4.21 2.93 34.90
N ALA A 162 4.84 3.79 35.72
CA ALA A 162 4.17 4.70 36.64
C ALA A 162 3.85 6.10 36.06
N ALA A 163 4.33 6.44 34.86
CA ALA A 163 4.13 7.78 34.26
C ALA A 163 3.09 7.81 33.11
N ALA A 164 2.24 6.78 32.98
CA ALA A 164 1.26 6.63 31.90
C ALA A 164 -0.01 7.50 32.05
N LYS A 165 -0.07 8.36 33.08
CA LYS A 165 -1.16 9.34 33.28
C LYS A 165 -0.60 10.76 33.27
N ALA A 166 -0.19 11.23 32.10
CA ALA A 166 -0.08 12.66 31.84
C ALA A 166 -0.37 12.88 30.35
N SER A 167 -1.55 13.44 30.10
CA SER A 167 -1.96 14.04 28.84
C SER A 167 -0.83 14.89 28.25
N CYS A 168 -0.42 14.56 27.02
CA CYS A 168 0.62 15.21 26.21
C CYS A 168 2.08 15.06 26.71
N PRO A 169 2.99 14.40 25.96
CA PRO A 169 4.41 14.46 26.25
C PRO A 169 5.13 15.60 25.50
N PRO A 170 6.17 16.19 26.11
CA PRO A 170 6.95 17.31 25.59
C PRO A 170 7.79 16.87 24.39
N SER A 171 8.17 17.84 23.54
CA SER A 171 8.93 17.64 22.30
C SER A 171 9.90 16.44 22.38
N VAL A 172 9.59 15.40 21.61
CA VAL A 172 10.43 14.21 21.47
C VAL A 172 11.60 14.58 20.56
N ARG A 173 12.47 15.48 21.04
CA ARG A 173 13.66 15.93 20.32
C ARG A 173 14.56 14.72 20.11
N GLY A 174 14.71 14.28 18.86
CA GLY A 174 15.45 13.05 18.50
C GLY A 174 14.62 11.76 18.52
N GLY A 175 13.28 11.85 18.48
CA GLY A 175 12.42 10.69 18.23
C GLY A 175 12.64 10.06 16.85
N ARG A 176 12.28 8.78 16.70
CA ARG A 176 12.31 8.06 15.43
C ARG A 176 10.90 7.84 14.89
N GLY A 177 10.69 8.17 13.62
CA GLY A 177 9.46 7.84 12.91
C GLY A 177 9.54 6.41 12.36
N VAL A 178 8.60 5.56 12.71
CA VAL A 178 8.52 4.18 12.24
C VAL A 178 7.29 4.04 11.34
N ILE A 179 7.50 3.70 10.07
CA ILE A 179 6.41 3.51 9.09
C ILE A 179 5.93 2.07 9.20
N ARG A 180 4.69 1.89 9.65
CA ARG A 180 4.07 0.57 9.88
C ARG A 180 3.29 0.07 8.68
N ALA A 181 2.65 0.98 7.94
CA ALA A 181 2.00 0.65 6.68
C ALA A 181 2.18 1.80 5.70
N TRP A 182 2.35 1.45 4.44
CA TRP A 182 2.35 2.38 3.33
C TRP A 182 1.75 1.67 2.13
N THR A 183 0.68 2.24 1.59
CA THR A 183 0.06 1.68 0.39
C THR A 183 -0.58 2.77 -0.45
N THR A 184 -0.70 2.45 -1.73
CA THR A 184 -1.36 3.25 -2.76
C THR A 184 -2.29 2.33 -3.55
N ARG A 185 -3.48 2.83 -3.90
CA ARG A 185 -4.40 2.15 -4.81
C ARG A 185 -3.68 1.79 -6.11
N GLN A 186 -3.89 0.57 -6.60
CA GLN A 186 -3.22 0.05 -7.80
C GLN A 186 -3.34 0.98 -9.02
N ARG A 187 -4.52 1.58 -9.24
CA ARG A 187 -4.79 2.52 -10.34
C ARG A 187 -3.92 3.79 -10.29
N TYR A 188 -3.47 4.17 -9.10
CA TYR A 188 -2.69 5.38 -8.84
C TYR A 188 -1.20 5.08 -8.56
N ARG A 189 -0.76 3.82 -8.73
CA ARG A 189 0.66 3.47 -8.70
C ARG A 189 1.38 4.09 -9.91
N ASN A 190 2.69 4.30 -9.78
CA ASN A 190 3.55 4.96 -10.77
C ASN A 190 3.28 6.46 -11.00
N ARG A 191 2.38 7.09 -10.24
CA ARG A 191 2.09 8.54 -10.30
C ARG A 191 2.89 9.36 -9.27
N ARG A 192 3.98 8.81 -8.73
CA ARG A 192 4.83 9.39 -7.65
C ARG A 192 4.13 9.69 -6.30
N ILE A 193 2.80 9.54 -6.21
CA ILE A 193 2.00 9.71 -4.98
C ILE A 193 2.58 8.94 -3.79
N GLY A 194 3.10 7.74 -4.03
CA GLY A 194 3.73 6.95 -2.97
C GLY A 194 4.97 7.61 -2.38
N GLY A 195 5.84 8.19 -3.22
CA GLY A 195 7.04 8.91 -2.76
C GLY A 195 6.68 10.21 -2.04
N ASP A 196 5.64 10.90 -2.50
CA ASP A 196 5.11 12.11 -1.85
C ASP A 196 4.52 11.80 -0.47
N MET A 197 3.88 10.63 -0.30
CA MET A 197 3.45 10.18 1.03
C MET A 197 4.62 9.93 1.99
N LEU A 198 5.73 9.36 1.50
CA LEU A 198 6.93 9.16 2.32
C LEU A 198 7.55 10.49 2.72
N ARG A 199 7.60 11.46 1.80
CA ARG A 199 8.05 12.83 2.10
C ARG A 199 7.16 13.51 3.15
N LEU A 200 5.83 13.40 3.03
CA LEU A 200 4.89 13.91 4.04
C LEU A 200 5.13 13.27 5.41
N ALA A 201 5.43 11.97 5.46
CA ALA A 201 5.75 11.27 6.70
C ALA A 201 7.04 11.80 7.34
N VAL A 202 8.07 12.08 6.53
CA VAL A 202 9.32 12.70 7.00
C VAL A 202 9.06 14.09 7.56
N LEU A 203 8.31 14.94 6.84
CA LEU A 203 7.94 16.28 7.32
C LEU A 203 7.14 16.21 8.62
N THR A 204 6.13 15.34 8.69
CA THR A 204 5.31 15.16 9.91
C THR A 204 6.18 14.70 11.08
N THR A 205 7.18 13.85 10.83
CA THR A 205 8.12 13.40 11.86
C THR A 205 9.02 14.55 12.31
N ARG A 206 9.59 15.33 11.39
CA ARG A 206 10.45 16.49 11.70
C ARG A 206 9.71 17.58 12.45
N SER A 207 8.48 17.90 12.04
CA SER A 207 7.64 18.89 12.73
C SER A 207 7.36 18.52 14.18
N ARG A 208 7.32 17.22 14.53
CA ARG A 208 7.02 16.75 15.89
C ARG A 208 8.26 16.37 16.71
N CYS A 209 9.30 15.85 16.08
CA CYS A 209 10.51 15.30 16.72
C CYS A 209 11.78 16.14 16.52
N GLY A 210 11.70 17.21 15.73
CA GLY A 210 12.83 18.04 15.34
C GLY A 210 13.63 17.50 14.15
N ASP A 211 14.52 18.34 13.63
CA ASP A 211 15.26 18.12 12.37
C ASP A 211 16.20 16.90 12.38
N GLY A 212 16.59 16.40 13.56
CA GLY A 212 17.44 15.22 13.72
C GLY A 212 16.70 13.88 13.79
N SER A 213 15.40 13.85 13.44
CA SER A 213 14.60 12.62 13.51
C SER A 213 14.83 11.72 12.29
N HIS A 214 15.10 10.44 12.56
CA HIS A 214 15.26 9.42 11.52
C HIS A 214 13.93 8.70 11.25
N VAL A 215 13.60 8.48 9.98
CA VAL A 215 12.42 7.70 9.56
C VAL A 215 12.88 6.37 8.99
N SER A 216 12.34 5.27 9.52
CA SER A 216 12.61 3.91 9.04
C SER A 216 11.32 3.11 8.90
N PHE A 217 11.32 2.07 8.05
CA PHE A 217 10.24 1.10 8.04
C PHE A 217 10.28 0.24 9.32
N ASP A 218 9.10 -0.15 9.80
CA ASP A 218 8.98 -1.12 10.88
C ASP A 218 9.47 -2.49 10.43
N VAL A 219 10.05 -3.26 11.35
CA VAL A 219 10.42 -4.67 11.10
C VAL A 219 9.16 -5.49 10.85
N ASP A 220 8.10 -5.18 11.61
CA ASP A 220 6.77 -5.79 11.49
C ASP A 220 5.78 -4.89 10.74
N HIS A 221 6.23 -4.31 9.62
CA HIS A 221 5.34 -3.51 8.77
C HIS A 221 4.28 -4.39 8.07
N ALA A 222 3.13 -3.83 7.70
CA ALA A 222 1.99 -4.56 7.16
C ALA A 222 2.31 -5.45 5.93
N ASN A 223 3.37 -5.10 5.19
CA ASN A 223 3.83 -5.83 4.01
C ASN A 223 5.06 -6.72 4.26
N SER A 224 5.57 -6.79 5.51
CA SER A 224 6.79 -7.52 5.88
C SER A 224 6.58 -9.02 6.03
N ALA A 225 5.32 -9.43 6.17
CA ALA A 225 4.95 -10.79 6.50
C ALA A 225 5.29 -11.76 5.36
N ARG A 226 6.33 -12.58 5.56
CA ARG A 226 6.84 -13.56 4.58
C ARG A 226 6.66 -14.99 5.10
N PRO A 227 5.45 -15.56 5.04
CA PRO A 227 5.20 -16.93 5.50
C PRO A 227 5.74 -17.99 4.51
N LEU A 228 6.11 -17.61 3.28
CA LEU A 228 6.70 -18.53 2.29
C LEU A 228 8.21 -18.66 2.48
N HIS A 229 8.74 -19.82 2.05
CA HIS A 229 10.17 -20.07 1.95
C HIS A 229 10.85 -19.06 1.00
N ASP A 230 12.10 -18.73 1.28
CA ASP A 230 12.82 -17.59 0.67
C ASP A 230 12.89 -17.63 -0.86
N MET A 231 12.83 -18.83 -1.44
CA MET A 231 12.81 -19.06 -2.89
C MET A 231 11.63 -18.38 -3.60
N PHE A 232 10.47 -18.26 -2.93
CA PHE A 232 9.28 -17.63 -3.47
C PHE A 232 9.15 -16.15 -3.08
N ASN A 233 10.06 -15.64 -2.25
CA ASN A 233 10.00 -14.28 -1.72
C ASN A 233 10.67 -13.23 -2.61
N ARG A 234 11.31 -13.63 -3.71
CA ARG A 234 11.97 -12.72 -4.67
C ARG A 234 11.15 -11.49 -5.08
N PRO A 235 9.87 -11.59 -5.50
CA PRO A 235 9.09 -10.40 -5.87
C PRO A 235 8.82 -9.48 -4.65
N PHE A 236 8.66 -10.05 -3.46
CA PHE A 236 8.48 -9.29 -2.22
C PHE A 236 9.77 -8.57 -1.82
N ALA A 237 10.92 -9.25 -1.88
CA ALA A 237 12.23 -8.65 -1.61
C ALA A 237 12.51 -7.48 -2.56
N LYS A 238 12.23 -7.64 -3.86
CA LYS A 238 12.38 -6.54 -4.84
C LYS A 238 11.41 -5.39 -4.58
N SER A 239 10.20 -5.67 -4.12
CA SER A 239 9.23 -4.64 -3.74
C SER A 239 9.70 -3.87 -2.50
N GLU A 240 10.25 -4.55 -1.52
CA GLU A 240 10.78 -3.93 -0.30
C GLU A 240 12.06 -3.13 -0.57
N GLU A 241 12.94 -3.62 -1.44
CA GLU A 241 14.09 -2.86 -1.91
C GLU A 241 13.67 -1.55 -2.59
N ARG A 242 12.66 -1.61 -3.47
CA ARG A 242 12.08 -0.41 -4.08
C ARG A 242 11.47 0.53 -3.04
N ALA A 243 10.82 -0.02 -2.02
CA ALA A 243 10.28 0.78 -0.92
C ALA A 243 11.39 1.48 -0.12
N ALA A 244 12.47 0.77 0.19
CA ALA A 244 13.64 1.31 0.86
C ALA A 244 14.35 2.39 0.01
N GLN A 245 14.49 2.16 -1.30
CA GLN A 245 15.02 3.16 -2.25
C GLN A 245 14.11 4.40 -2.31
N ALA A 246 12.79 4.23 -2.34
CA ALA A 246 11.84 5.34 -2.32
C ALA A 246 11.92 6.16 -1.03
N LEU A 247 12.12 5.51 0.13
CA LEU A 247 12.32 6.20 1.40
C LEU A 247 13.64 6.97 1.42
N LYS A 248 14.74 6.39 0.94
CA LYS A 248 16.03 7.09 0.80
C LYS A 248 15.89 8.34 -0.07
N HIS A 249 15.27 8.21 -1.23
CA HIS A 249 15.02 9.34 -2.11
C HIS A 249 14.10 10.40 -1.48
N ALA A 250 13.11 10.00 -0.68
CA ALA A 250 12.26 10.93 0.06
C ALA A 250 13.04 11.71 1.12
N LEU A 251 13.92 11.05 1.87
CA LEU A 251 14.80 11.69 2.85
C LEU A 251 15.75 12.69 2.18
N GLU A 252 16.43 12.28 1.12
CA GLU A 252 17.32 13.16 0.34
C GLU A 252 16.60 14.38 -0.23
N ALA A 253 15.37 14.19 -0.72
CA ALA A 253 14.56 15.30 -1.23
C ALA A 253 14.15 16.28 -0.11
N CYS A 254 13.80 15.77 1.07
CA CYS A 254 13.52 16.60 2.24
C CYS A 254 14.78 17.34 2.73
N ASP A 255 15.97 16.74 2.64
CA ASP A 255 17.24 17.38 2.98
C ASP A 255 17.63 18.50 2.01
N ARG A 256 17.24 18.36 0.73
CA ARG A 256 17.35 19.43 -0.28
C ARG A 256 16.32 20.55 -0.13
N GLY A 257 15.33 20.41 0.76
CA GLY A 257 14.28 21.41 0.97
C GLY A 257 13.12 21.36 -0.03
N GLU A 258 12.93 20.25 -0.77
CA GLU A 258 11.80 20.06 -1.70
C GLU A 258 10.50 19.68 -0.96
N SER A 259 9.97 20.57 -0.11
CA SER A 259 8.82 20.27 0.77
C SER A 259 7.46 20.82 0.30
N SER A 260 7.30 21.21 -0.97
CA SER A 260 6.07 21.84 -1.44
C SER A 260 4.92 20.82 -1.59
N PHE A 261 4.07 20.72 -0.56
CA PHE A 261 2.78 20.02 -0.62
C PHE A 261 1.64 21.03 -0.53
N ARG A 262 0.61 20.89 -1.36
CA ARG A 262 -0.67 21.55 -1.11
C ARG A 262 -1.42 20.73 -0.05
N THR A 263 -1.39 21.21 1.18
CA THR A 263 -2.24 20.73 2.27
C THR A 263 -3.67 21.18 2.03
N GLY A 264 -4.63 20.25 2.14
CA GLY A 264 -6.07 20.52 2.06
C GLY A 264 -6.79 19.99 3.28
#